data_AF-A0A8H2LCB1-F1
#
_entry.id   AF-A0A8H2LCB1-F1
#
_cell.length_a   1.000
_cell.length_b   1.000
_cell.length_c   1.000
_cell.angle_alpha   90.00
_cell.angle_beta   90.00
_cell.angle_gamma   90.00
#
_symmetry.space_group_name_H-M   'P 1'
#
loop_
_entity.id
_entity.type
_entity.pdbx_description
1 polymer ?
#
loop_
_entity_poly.entity_id
_entity_poly.type
_entity_poly.pdbx_seq_one_letter_code
_entity_poly.pdbx_strand_id
1 'polypeptide(L)'
;MKKYKWIIILLNLIIVLVVFNNSVVKKETLLTDGTLILLELTPVDPRSLMQGDYMDLRYAISDNLNDNYDNEDSSKRGFCVVTLDDNKVAKRVRLQNHKTPLNRKEFLIEYNARQWNGITIGAESFFFQEGTAEKYENAKYGGLKIDSEGNSLLVGLYDENRNKIE
;
A
#
# COMPACT_ATOMS: atom_id res chain seq x y z
N MET A 1 -8.36 -0.32 -47.98
CA MET A 1 -7.73 -0.49 -46.64
C MET A 1 -7.63 0.80 -45.81
N LYS A 2 -7.52 2.01 -46.40
CA LYS A 2 -7.38 3.28 -45.63
C LYS A 2 -8.63 3.70 -44.82
N LYS A 3 -9.86 3.38 -45.26
CA LYS A 3 -11.10 3.81 -44.57
C LYS A 3 -11.31 3.13 -43.21
N TYR A 4 -10.99 1.83 -43.10
CA TYR A 4 -11.11 1.10 -41.85
C TYR A 4 -9.98 1.40 -40.86
N LYS A 5 -8.83 1.89 -41.33
CA LYS A 5 -7.70 2.28 -40.47
C LYS A 5 -8.13 3.34 -39.44
N TRP A 6 -8.86 4.37 -39.87
CA TRP A 6 -9.35 5.42 -38.97
C TRP A 6 -10.38 4.90 -37.98
N ILE A 7 -11.28 4.01 -38.40
CA ILE A 7 -12.28 3.39 -37.52
C ILE A 7 -11.59 2.54 -36.44
N ILE A 8 -10.59 1.74 -36.82
CA ILE A 8 -9.82 0.92 -35.88
C ILE A 8 -9.04 1.78 -34.88
N ILE A 9 -8.40 2.87 -35.35
CA ILE A 9 -7.70 3.81 -34.47
C ILE A 9 -8.66 4.45 -33.46
N LEU A 10 -9.82 4.90 -33.93
CA LEU A 10 -10.80 5.58 -33.10
C LEU A 10 -11.43 4.60 -32.08
N LEU A 11 -11.73 3.37 -32.50
CA LEU A 11 -12.19 2.31 -31.60
C LEU A 11 -11.15 1.99 -30.52
N ASN A 12 -9.88 1.84 -30.92
CA ASN A 12 -8.80 1.57 -29.97
C ASN A 12 -8.62 2.73 -28.97
N LEU A 13 -8.67 3.97 -29.46
CA LEU A 13 -8.63 5.17 -28.61
C LEU A 13 -9.77 5.16 -27.60
N ILE A 14 -11.01 4.89 -28.02
CA ILE A 14 -12.16 4.81 -27.11
C ILE A 14 -11.92 3.73 -26.05
N ILE A 15 -11.46 2.54 -26.44
CA ILE A 15 -11.18 1.44 -25.50
C ILE A 15 -10.15 1.88 -24.46
N VAL A 16 -9.03 2.48 -24.88
CA VAL A 16 -7.99 2.97 -23.97
C VAL A 16 -8.55 4.02 -23.02
N LEU A 17 -9.35 4.96 -23.52
CA LEU A 17 -9.92 6.05 -22.75
C LEU A 17 -10.91 5.53 -21.70
N VAL A 18 -11.75 4.55 -22.06
CA VAL A 18 -12.69 3.91 -21.13
C VAL A 18 -11.94 3.14 -20.04
N VAL A 19 -10.95 2.31 -20.40
CA VAL A 19 -10.18 1.53 -19.42
C VAL A 19 -9.41 2.46 -18.47
N PHE A 20 -8.78 3.51 -18.99
CA PHE A 20 -8.06 4.48 -18.19
C PHE A 20 -8.98 5.22 -17.21
N ASN A 21 -10.12 5.74 -17.68
CA ASN A 21 -11.07 6.44 -16.80
C ASN A 21 -11.63 5.53 -15.71
N ASN A 22 -11.91 4.26 -16.01
CA ASN A 22 -12.32 3.29 -14.99
C ASN A 22 -11.23 3.10 -13.92
N SER A 23 -9.95 3.06 -14.31
CA SER A 23 -8.82 2.96 -13.38
C SER A 23 -8.71 4.20 -12.48
N VAL A 24 -8.93 5.39 -13.04
CA VAL A 24 -8.94 6.66 -12.29
C VAL A 24 -10.06 6.66 -11.26
N VAL A 25 -11.29 6.34 -11.66
CA VAL A 25 -12.45 6.32 -10.75
C VAL A 25 -12.23 5.35 -9.59
N LYS A 26 -11.68 4.15 -9.84
CA LYS A 26 -11.36 3.20 -8.75
C LYS A 26 -10.38 3.78 -7.73
N LYS A 27 -9.36 4.51 -8.18
CA LYS A 27 -8.37 5.14 -7.29
C LYS A 27 -8.96 6.32 -6.52
N GLU A 28 -9.79 7.14 -7.17
CA GLU A 28 -10.56 8.22 -6.54
C GLU A 28 -11.51 7.68 -5.45
N THR A 29 -12.22 6.60 -5.74
CA THR A 29 -13.07 5.90 -4.76
C THR A 29 -12.25 5.40 -3.58
N LEU A 30 -11.09 4.76 -3.82
CA LEU A 30 -10.18 4.35 -2.74
C LEU A 30 -9.67 5.55 -1.92
N LEU A 31 -9.37 6.67 -2.57
CA LEU A 31 -8.95 7.89 -1.91
C LEU A 31 -10.06 8.57 -1.11
N THR A 32 -11.33 8.41 -1.51
CA THR A 32 -12.47 9.05 -0.84
C THR A 32 -13.05 8.16 0.25
N ASP A 33 -13.43 6.94 -0.12
CA ASP A 33 -14.16 5.98 0.70
C ASP A 33 -13.25 5.00 1.46
N GLY A 34 -11.96 4.94 1.10
CA GLY A 34 -11.00 4.08 1.76
C GLY A 34 -10.79 4.45 3.22
N THR A 35 -10.66 3.42 4.07
CA THR A 35 -10.41 3.61 5.50
C THR A 35 -8.94 3.95 5.71
N LEU A 36 -8.67 5.08 6.37
CA LEU A 36 -7.32 5.47 6.75
C LEU A 36 -6.83 4.61 7.91
N ILE A 37 -5.74 3.90 7.67
CA ILE A 37 -5.04 3.08 8.65
C ILE A 37 -3.59 3.59 8.77
N LEU A 38 -3.07 3.59 9.99
CA LEU A 38 -1.68 3.97 10.26
C LEU A 38 -0.86 2.71 10.46
N LEU A 39 0.16 2.51 9.63
CA LEU A 39 1.11 1.42 9.79
C LEU A 39 2.40 1.97 10.39
N GLU A 40 2.85 1.39 11.50
CA GLU A 40 4.12 1.76 12.13
C GLU A 40 5.29 1.43 11.20
N LEU A 41 6.18 2.41 11.03
CA LEU A 41 7.38 2.32 10.22
C LEU A 41 8.57 1.97 11.11
N THR A 42 9.38 1.03 10.63
CA THR A 42 10.70 0.77 11.19
C THR A 42 11.63 1.90 10.73
N PRO A 43 12.46 2.48 11.60
CA PRO A 43 13.36 3.57 11.22
C PRO A 43 14.36 3.09 10.17
N VAL A 44 14.41 3.78 9.02
CA VAL A 44 15.39 3.54 7.96
C VAL A 44 15.88 4.89 7.44
N ASP A 45 17.21 5.05 7.33
CA ASP A 45 17.82 6.29 6.84
C ASP A 45 17.45 6.56 5.36
N PRO A 46 16.87 7.74 5.04
CA PRO A 46 16.32 8.06 3.71
C PRO A 46 17.36 8.52 2.67
N ARG A 47 18.66 8.23 2.84
CA ARG A 47 19.69 8.79 1.96
C ARG A 47 20.08 7.84 0.83
N SER A 48 19.79 8.24 -0.42
CA SER A 48 20.38 7.65 -1.63
C SER A 48 21.10 8.71 -2.45
N LEU A 49 22.39 8.46 -2.69
CA LEU A 49 23.28 9.41 -3.37
C LEU A 49 22.90 9.67 -4.83
N MET A 50 22.23 8.72 -5.50
CA MET A 50 21.98 8.79 -6.96
C MET A 50 20.51 8.94 -7.35
N GLN A 51 19.57 8.63 -6.45
CA GLN A 51 18.13 8.66 -6.73
C GLN A 51 17.42 9.88 -6.15
N GLY A 52 18.16 10.73 -5.41
CA GLY A 52 17.60 11.84 -4.66
C GLY A 52 17.05 11.42 -3.29
N ASP A 53 16.30 12.32 -2.68
CA ASP A 53 15.73 12.18 -1.35
C ASP A 53 14.46 11.30 -1.37
N TYR A 54 14.52 10.13 -0.74
CA TYR A 54 13.37 9.23 -0.58
C TYR A 54 13.46 8.42 0.73
N MET A 55 12.32 8.00 1.27
CA MET A 55 12.28 7.14 2.45
C MET A 55 11.83 5.73 2.06
N ASP A 56 12.59 4.71 2.47
CA ASP A 56 12.20 3.30 2.40
C ASP A 56 11.13 3.04 3.47
N LEU A 57 9.95 2.59 3.05
CA LEU A 57 8.81 2.34 3.92
C LEU A 57 8.79 0.89 4.33
N ARG A 58 9.47 0.59 5.43
CA ARG A 58 9.41 -0.72 6.07
C ARG A 58 8.39 -0.69 7.18
N TYR A 59 7.31 -1.46 7.02
CA TYR A 59 6.27 -1.54 8.04
C TYR A 59 6.62 -2.58 9.08
N ALA A 60 6.45 -2.27 10.36
CA ALA A 60 6.71 -3.21 11.45
C ALA A 60 5.87 -4.51 11.33
N ILE A 61 4.69 -4.44 10.71
CA ILE A 61 3.82 -5.60 10.46
C ILE A 61 4.33 -6.54 9.36
N SER A 62 5.29 -6.09 8.55
CA SER A 62 5.93 -6.85 7.49
C SER A 62 7.10 -7.70 7.98
N ASP A 63 7.70 -7.30 9.10
CA ASP A 63 8.86 -7.96 9.72
C ASP A 63 8.42 -9.05 10.71
N ASN A 64 9.33 -10.01 10.99
CA ASN A 64 9.11 -11.11 11.94
C ASN A 64 7.84 -11.91 11.66
N LEU A 65 7.77 -12.47 10.45
CA LEU A 65 6.92 -13.61 10.17
C LEU A 65 7.45 -14.79 11.00
N ASN A 66 6.98 -14.89 12.24
CA ASN A 66 7.35 -15.97 13.14
C ASN A 66 7.10 -17.31 12.43
N ASP A 67 8.04 -18.25 12.55
CA ASP A 67 8.09 -19.56 11.85
C ASP A 67 6.83 -20.44 12.00
N ASN A 68 5.81 -19.99 12.72
CA ASN A 68 4.43 -20.47 12.62
C ASN A 68 3.78 -20.06 11.27
N TYR A 69 4.54 -20.07 10.17
CA TYR A 69 4.06 -20.33 8.82
C TYR A 69 3.74 -21.83 8.69
N ASP A 70 2.97 -22.30 9.66
CA ASP A 70 2.62 -23.69 9.80
C ASP A 70 1.44 -23.96 8.86
N ASN A 71 1.77 -24.67 7.78
CA ASN A 71 0.92 -25.51 6.96
C ASN A 71 0.42 -24.94 5.62
N GLU A 72 1.12 -25.40 4.57
CA GLU A 72 0.62 -25.85 3.26
C GLU A 72 0.35 -24.87 2.11
N ASP A 73 0.41 -23.55 2.29
CA ASP A 73 0.12 -22.66 1.16
C ASP A 73 0.95 -21.38 1.17
N SER A 74 2.24 -21.55 0.84
CA SER A 74 3.23 -20.48 0.59
C SER A 74 2.90 -19.73 -0.71
N SER A 75 1.71 -19.15 -0.78
CA SER A 75 1.30 -18.33 -1.91
C SER A 75 2.13 -17.05 -1.89
N LYS A 76 2.78 -16.75 -3.03
CA LYS A 76 3.59 -15.52 -3.22
C LYS A 76 2.77 -14.24 -3.02
N ARG A 77 1.45 -14.35 -2.96
CA ARG A 77 0.48 -13.28 -2.75
C ARG A 77 -0.60 -13.76 -1.79
N GLY A 78 -1.08 -12.86 -0.95
CA GLY A 78 -2.19 -13.14 -0.04
C GLY A 78 -2.73 -11.87 0.59
N PHE A 79 -3.53 -12.03 1.63
CA PHE A 79 -4.13 -10.95 2.40
C PHE A 79 -3.63 -10.98 3.84
N CYS A 80 -3.17 -9.82 4.30
CA CYS A 80 -2.81 -9.54 5.67
C CYS A 80 -4.03 -8.98 6.38
N VAL A 81 -4.52 -9.70 7.38
CA VAL A 81 -5.62 -9.22 8.21
C VAL A 81 -5.05 -8.38 9.33
N VAL A 82 -5.46 -7.12 9.36
CA VAL A 82 -5.09 -6.17 10.40
C VAL A 82 -6.32 -5.76 11.20
N THR A 83 -6.11 -5.47 12.48
CA THR A 83 -7.11 -4.82 13.33
C THR A 83 -6.63 -3.42 13.66
N LEU A 84 -7.56 -2.48 13.81
CA LEU A 84 -7.25 -1.11 14.19
C LEU A 84 -7.37 -0.94 15.70
N ASP A 85 -6.32 -0.38 16.29
CA ASP A 85 -6.35 0.12 17.66
C ASP A 85 -7.18 1.41 17.74
N ASP A 86 -7.48 1.88 18.95
CA ASP A 86 -8.25 3.12 19.20
C ASP A 86 -7.58 4.35 18.55
N ASN A 87 -6.26 4.28 18.36
CA ASN A 87 -5.44 5.31 17.69
C ASN A 87 -5.32 5.13 16.16
N LYS A 88 -6.14 4.27 15.54
CA LYS A 88 -6.08 3.90 14.10
C LYS A 88 -4.77 3.26 13.65
N VAL A 89 -3.96 2.79 14.59
CA VAL A 89 -2.73 2.04 14.30
C VAL A 89 -3.13 0.60 13.99
N ALA A 90 -2.72 0.12 12.82
CA ALA A 90 -3.04 -1.24 12.39
C ALA A 90 -2.04 -2.23 12.98
N LYS A 91 -2.57 -3.27 13.63
CA LYS A 91 -1.82 -4.40 14.17
C LYS A 91 -2.16 -5.65 13.37
N ARG A 92 -1.14 -6.40 12.95
CA ARG A 92 -1.31 -7.66 12.23
C ARG A 92 -1.93 -8.71 13.14
N VAL A 93 -2.99 -9.36 12.67
CA VAL A 93 -3.66 -10.48 13.37
C VAL A 93 -3.24 -11.80 12.75
N ARG A 94 -3.38 -11.94 11.43
CA ARG A 94 -3.10 -13.19 10.69
C ARG A 94 -2.84 -12.92 9.20
N LEU A 95 -2.34 -13.93 8.51
CA LEU A 95 -2.21 -13.96 7.05
C LEU A 95 -3.17 -15.01 6.51
N GLN A 96 -3.80 -14.73 5.37
CA GLN A 96 -4.74 -15.64 4.72
C GLN A 96 -4.68 -15.48 3.20
N ASN A 97 -4.84 -16.59 2.47
CA ASN A 97 -4.78 -16.56 1.00
C ASN A 97 -6.11 -16.11 0.36
N HIS A 98 -7.20 -16.18 1.12
CA HIS A 98 -8.54 -15.79 0.67
C HIS A 98 -9.04 -14.53 1.38
N LYS A 99 -10.01 -13.82 0.79
CA LYS A 99 -10.61 -12.62 1.38
C LYS A 99 -11.46 -12.92 2.63
N THR A 100 -11.90 -14.16 2.78
CA THR A 100 -12.73 -14.62 3.90
C THR A 100 -11.96 -15.65 4.73
N PRO A 101 -12.18 -15.72 6.06
CA PRO A 101 -13.12 -14.94 6.88
C PRO A 101 -12.58 -13.56 7.30
N LEU A 102 -13.48 -12.60 7.51
CA LEU A 102 -13.17 -11.26 8.04
C LEU A 102 -14.16 -10.92 9.16
N ASN A 103 -13.66 -10.58 10.35
CA ASN A 103 -14.51 -10.16 11.47
C ASN A 103 -14.85 -8.67 11.39
N ARG A 104 -15.81 -8.23 12.21
CA ARG A 104 -16.11 -6.81 12.37
C ARG A 104 -14.89 -6.09 12.96
N LYS A 105 -14.49 -4.96 12.36
CA LYS A 105 -13.28 -4.16 12.66
C LYS A 105 -11.95 -4.79 12.25
N GLU A 106 -11.98 -5.85 11.45
CA GLU A 106 -10.80 -6.32 10.74
C GLU A 106 -10.77 -5.76 9.33
N PHE A 107 -9.57 -5.56 8.82
CA PHE A 107 -9.32 -5.05 7.48
C PHE A 107 -8.32 -5.93 6.75
N LEU A 108 -8.44 -5.96 5.43
CA LEU A 108 -7.56 -6.72 4.56
C LEU A 108 -6.56 -5.77 3.92
N ILE A 109 -5.31 -6.22 3.80
CA ILE A 109 -4.30 -5.57 2.98
C ILE A 109 -3.63 -6.64 2.13
N GLU A 110 -3.63 -6.47 0.82
CA GLU A 110 -2.90 -7.35 -0.07
C GLU A 110 -1.40 -7.26 0.23
N TYR A 111 -0.75 -8.42 0.32
CA TYR A 111 0.69 -8.52 0.48
C TYR A 111 1.32 -9.36 -0.63
N ASN A 112 2.58 -9.07 -0.91
CA ASN A 112 3.44 -9.91 -1.74
C ASN A 112 4.57 -10.48 -0.88
N ALA A 113 4.85 -11.78 -1.02
CA ALA A 113 5.95 -12.42 -0.30
C ALA A 113 7.30 -11.94 -0.85
N ARG A 114 8.23 -11.59 0.06
CA ARG A 114 9.60 -11.24 -0.30
C ARG A 114 10.46 -12.50 -0.36
N GLN A 115 11.48 -12.49 -1.21
CA GLN A 115 12.31 -13.68 -1.49
C GLN A 115 13.17 -14.15 -0.30
N TRP A 116 13.50 -13.25 0.65
CA TRP A 116 14.41 -13.53 1.76
C TRP A 116 13.82 -13.20 3.13
N ASN A 117 12.57 -13.62 3.36
CA ASN A 117 11.78 -13.38 4.57
C ASN A 117 11.08 -12.02 4.59
N GLY A 118 9.87 -12.00 5.14
CA GLY A 118 8.98 -10.83 5.18
C GLY A 118 7.99 -10.73 4.01
N ILE A 119 7.06 -9.80 4.16
CA ILE A 119 6.02 -9.48 3.16
C ILE A 119 6.06 -7.99 2.82
N THR A 120 5.77 -7.64 1.58
CA THR A 120 5.63 -6.24 1.18
C THR A 120 4.15 -5.89 1.10
N ILE A 121 3.81 -4.74 1.68
CA ILE A 121 2.44 -4.29 1.90
C ILE A 121 2.35 -2.85 1.41
N GLY A 122 1.44 -2.56 0.48
CA GLY A 122 1.25 -1.20 -0.03
C GLY A 122 2.51 -0.61 -0.67
N ALA A 123 2.79 0.66 -0.37
CA ALA A 123 3.95 1.38 -0.92
C ALA A 123 5.22 1.08 -0.12
N GLU A 124 6.29 0.74 -0.83
CA GLU A 124 7.62 0.46 -0.26
C GLU A 124 8.53 1.71 -0.21
N SER A 125 8.18 2.79 -0.89
CA SER A 125 8.99 4.01 -0.88
C SER A 125 8.13 5.26 -1.00
N PHE A 126 8.64 6.35 -0.41
CA PHE A 126 8.05 7.69 -0.51
C PHE A 126 9.10 8.69 -0.97
N PHE A 127 8.89 9.29 -2.15
CA PHE A 127 9.78 10.28 -2.73
C PHE A 127 9.31 11.68 -2.35
N PHE A 128 10.25 12.53 -1.95
CA PHE A 128 9.97 13.92 -1.58
C PHE A 128 11.00 14.87 -2.21
N GLN A 129 10.73 16.17 -2.10
CA GLN A 129 11.60 17.18 -2.65
C GLN A 129 12.95 17.19 -1.93
N GLU A 130 14.04 17.34 -2.70
CA GLU A 130 15.40 17.43 -2.17
C GLU A 130 15.53 18.54 -1.11
N GLY A 131 16.17 18.22 0.01
CA GLY A 131 16.34 19.12 1.16
C GLY A 131 15.19 19.10 2.17
N THR A 132 14.17 18.25 1.97
CA THR A 132 13.08 18.06 2.95
C THR A 132 13.23 16.79 3.79
N ALA A 133 14.32 16.05 3.64
CA ALA A 133 14.57 14.79 4.35
C ALA A 133 14.42 14.89 5.87
N GLU A 134 14.95 15.95 6.48
CA GLU A 134 14.89 16.16 7.94
C GLU A 134 13.45 16.24 8.48
N LYS A 135 12.50 16.69 7.65
CA LYS A 135 11.07 16.70 8.02
C LYS A 135 10.50 15.29 8.11
N TYR A 136 10.87 14.44 7.16
CA TYR A 136 10.33 13.09 7.01
C TYR A 136 11.11 12.05 7.82
N GLU A 137 12.32 12.39 8.29
CA GLU A 137 13.14 11.53 9.16
C GLU A 137 12.42 11.17 10.48
N ASN A 138 11.55 12.06 10.96
CA ASN A 138 10.73 11.84 12.16
C ASN A 138 9.40 11.11 11.89
N ALA A 139 9.18 10.63 10.66
CA ALA A 139 7.99 9.87 10.32
C ALA A 139 7.98 8.52 11.04
N LYS A 140 6.95 8.29 11.86
CA LYS A 140 6.77 7.04 12.61
C LYS A 140 5.68 6.15 12.02
N TYR A 141 4.75 6.73 11.25
CA TYR A 141 3.67 5.98 10.63
C TYR A 141 3.50 6.31 9.15
N GLY A 142 3.25 5.29 8.34
CA GLY A 142 2.72 5.44 6.99
C GLY A 142 1.19 5.39 7.05
N GLY A 143 0.53 6.43 6.55
CA GLY A 143 -0.92 6.44 6.42
C GLY A 143 -1.36 5.83 5.10
N LEU A 144 -2.04 4.70 5.16
CA LEU A 144 -2.57 4.01 4.00
C LEU A 144 -4.09 4.10 4.01
N LYS A 145 -4.70 4.35 2.85
CA LYS A 145 -6.11 4.12 2.63
C LYS A 145 -6.30 2.74 2.04
N ILE A 146 -7.20 1.98 2.64
CA ILE A 146 -7.52 0.62 2.22
C ILE A 146 -9.00 0.48 1.88
N ASP A 147 -9.30 -0.38 0.91
CA ASP A 147 -10.67 -0.78 0.60
C ASP A 147 -11.01 -2.16 1.17
N SER A 148 -12.26 -2.57 0.95
CA SER A 148 -12.76 -3.89 1.33
C SER A 148 -12.18 -5.03 0.47
N GLU A 149 -11.51 -4.71 -0.64
CA GLU A 149 -10.91 -5.71 -1.52
C GLU A 149 -9.47 -6.07 -1.14
N GLY A 150 -8.84 -5.26 -0.28
CA GLY A 150 -7.45 -5.40 0.15
C GLY A 150 -6.48 -4.47 -0.58
N ASN A 151 -6.96 -3.63 -1.51
CA ASN A 151 -6.10 -2.65 -2.15
C ASN A 151 -5.68 -1.60 -1.13
N SER A 152 -4.45 -1.13 -1.24
CA SER A 152 -3.91 -0.11 -0.36
C SER A 152 -3.22 1.00 -1.14
N LEU A 153 -3.37 2.24 -0.66
CA LEU A 153 -2.76 3.41 -1.24
C LEU A 153 -2.18 4.29 -0.14
N LEU A 154 -0.89 4.57 -0.21
CA LEU A 154 -0.24 5.50 0.70
C LEU A 154 -0.71 6.92 0.43
N VAL A 155 -1.23 7.59 1.46
CA VAL A 155 -1.71 8.98 1.38
C VAL A 155 -0.78 10.00 2.03
N GLY A 156 0.18 9.54 2.84
CA GLY A 156 1.18 10.40 3.47
C GLY A 156 1.88 9.75 4.65
N LEU A 157 2.85 10.48 5.19
CA LEU A 157 3.62 10.09 6.36
C LEU A 157 3.15 10.88 7.58
N TYR A 158 3.26 10.27 8.76
CA TYR A 158 2.76 10.80 10.00
C TYR A 158 3.82 10.72 11.09
N ASP A 159 3.88 11.76 11.93
CA ASP A 159 4.78 11.85 13.07
C ASP A 159 4.32 10.96 14.25
N GLU A 160 5.07 10.96 15.35
CA GLU A 160 4.69 10.21 16.58
C GLU A 160 3.32 10.63 17.16
N ASN A 161 2.93 11.89 16.93
CA ASN A 161 1.67 12.47 17.38
C ASN A 161 0.49 12.13 16.43
N ARG A 162 0.76 11.43 15.32
CA ARG A 162 -0.20 11.10 14.26
C ARG A 162 -0.69 12.32 13.49
N ASN A 163 0.14 13.36 13.40
CA ASN A 163 -0.06 14.47 12.48
C ASN A 163 0.60 14.15 11.14
N LYS A 164 -0.09 14.48 10.05
CA LYS A 164 0.47 14.32 8.70
C LYS A 164 1.64 15.29 8.52
N ILE A 165 2.76 14.79 8.02
CA ILE A 165 3.95 15.57 7.66
C ILE A 165 3.75 16.09 6.22
N GLU A 166 3.82 17.40 6.03
CA GLU A 166 3.70 18.10 4.74
C GLU A 166 4.83 19.12 4.51
#